data_AF-A0ABD1FBG3-F1
#
_entry.id   AF-A0ABD1FBG3-F1
#
_cell.length_a   1.000
_cell.length_b   1.000
_cell.length_c   1.000
_cell.angle_alpha   90.00
_cell.angle_beta   90.00
_cell.angle_gamma   90.00
#
_symmetry.space_group_name_H-M   'P 1'
#
loop_
_entity.id
_entity.type
_entity.pdbx_description
1 polymer ?
#
loop_
_entity_poly.entity_id
_entity_poly.type
_entity_poly.pdbx_seq_one_letter_code
_entity_poly.pdbx_strand_id
1 'polypeptide(L)' 'MPKPLSRASKELVASLIRYFEKEKDAGGPLLPLTAVRERVATALNLNISTVSTISKAVKNNEVLSSPKKKKTSL' A
#
# COMPACT_ATOMS: atom_id res chain seq x y z
N MET A 1 16.78 9.13 -18.00
CA MET A 1 16.40 9.80 -16.74
C MET A 1 15.20 9.09 -16.14
N PRO A 2 15.15 8.81 -14.82
CA PRO A 2 13.99 8.18 -14.20
C PRO A 2 12.75 9.06 -14.33
N LYS A 3 11.60 8.43 -14.54
CA LYS A 3 10.33 9.13 -14.71
C LYS A 3 9.94 9.83 -13.39
N PRO A 4 9.51 11.10 -13.42
CA PRO A 4 9.10 11.78 -12.21
C PRO A 4 7.88 11.09 -11.59
N LEU A 5 7.94 10.86 -10.29
CA LEU A 5 6.83 10.26 -9.54
C LEU A 5 5.62 11.21 -9.50
N SER A 6 4.42 10.63 -9.59
CA SER A 6 3.18 11.35 -9.31
C SER A 6 3.16 11.86 -7.87
N ARG A 7 2.35 12.89 -7.59
CA ARG A 7 2.16 13.40 -6.23
C ARG A 7 1.71 12.30 -5.27
N ALA A 8 0.71 11.51 -5.66
CA ALA A 8 0.21 10.40 -4.85
C ALA A 8 1.30 9.37 -4.53
N SER A 9 2.15 9.05 -5.51
CA SER A 9 3.29 8.15 -5.30
C SER A 9 4.31 8.74 -4.31
N LYS A 10 4.57 10.06 -4.36
CA LYS A 10 5.47 10.73 -3.42
C LYS A 10 4.92 10.72 -1.99
N GLU A 11 3.62 10.96 -1.83
CA GLU A 11 2.94 10.89 -0.52
C GLU A 11 2.98 9.47 0.05
N LEU A 12 2.76 8.45 -0.80
CA LEU A 12 2.88 7.04 -0.42
C LEU A 12 4.29 6.70 0.08
N VAL A 13 5.33 7.13 -0.64
CA VAL A 13 6.73 6.93 -0.25
C VAL A 13 7.04 7.64 1.07
N ALA A 14 6.61 8.89 1.25
CA ALA A 14 6.84 9.64 2.48
C ALA A 14 6.22 8.95 3.72
N SER A 15 5.02 8.38 3.57
CA SER A 15 4.38 7.68 4.68
C SER A 15 5.08 6.36 5.05
N LEU A 16 5.59 5.62 4.06
CA LEU A 16 6.40 4.41 4.31
C LEU A 16 7.70 4.74 5.04
N ILE A 17 8.41 5.80 4.62
CA ILE A 17 9.65 6.24 5.29
C ILE A 17 9.38 6.53 6.77
N ARG A 18 8.39 7.37 7.07
CA ARG A 18 8.01 7.70 8.46
C ARG A 18 7.66 6.46 9.29
N TYR A 19 7.00 5.49 8.67
CA TYR A 19 6.62 4.26 9.34
C TYR A 19 7.84 3.42 9.72
N PHE A 20 8.77 3.21 8.78
CA PHE A 20 9.99 2.44 9.03
C PHE A 20 10.98 3.14 9.96
N GLU A 21 11.06 4.47 9.94
CA GLU A 21 11.85 5.23 10.92
C GLU A 21 11.37 4.97 12.36
N LYS A 22 10.05 5.03 12.59
CA LYS A 22 9.45 4.70 13.89
C LYS A 22 9.71 3.25 14.30
N GLU A 23 9.67 2.32 13.35
CA GLU A 23 10.00 0.91 13.63
C GLU A 23 11.48 0.73 13.99
N LYS A 24 12.39 1.36 13.25
CA LYS A 24 13.83 1.30 13.52
C LYS A 24 14.13 1.82 14.94
N ASP A 25 13.52 2.94 15.31
CA ASP A 25 13.66 3.52 16.64
C ASP A 25 13.11 2.62 17.75
N ALA A 26 12.19 1.70 17.42
CA ALA A 26 11.61 0.72 18.34
C ALA A 26 12.32 -0.66 18.34
N GLY A 27 13.47 -0.81 17.66
CA GLY A 27 14.23 -2.07 17.63
C GLY A 27 13.62 -3.17 16.74
N GLY A 28 13.04 -2.77 15.59
CA GLY A 28 12.14 -3.55 14.75
C GLY A 28 12.50 -5.02 14.42
N PRO A 29 11.52 -5.95 14.47
CA PRO A 29 11.69 -7.39 14.18
C PRO A 29 11.44 -7.79 12.71
N LEU A 30 11.78 -9.03 12.34
CA LEU A 30 11.27 -9.73 11.14
C LEU A 30 9.83 -10.18 11.38
N LEU A 31 8.88 -9.70 10.60
CA LEU A 31 7.46 -9.85 10.90
C LEU A 31 6.73 -10.92 10.07
N PRO A 32 5.72 -11.60 10.67
CA PRO A 32 4.77 -12.44 9.95
C PRO A 32 3.98 -11.66 8.88
N LEU A 33 3.57 -12.35 7.82
CA LEU A 33 2.91 -11.76 6.65
C LEU A 33 1.60 -11.01 6.97
N THR A 34 0.87 -11.44 8.00
CA THR A 34 -0.32 -10.75 8.52
C THR A 34 0.03 -9.37 9.07
N ALA A 35 1.10 -9.30 9.88
CA ALA A 35 1.60 -8.05 10.41
C ALA A 35 2.12 -7.14 9.29
N VAL A 36 2.72 -7.68 8.22
CA VAL A 36 3.12 -6.85 7.05
C VAL A 36 1.92 -6.12 6.44
N ARG A 37 0.77 -6.80 6.27
CA ARG A 37 -0.43 -6.17 5.69
C ARG A 37 -1.03 -5.09 6.58
N GLU A 38 -1.10 -5.34 7.88
CA GLU A 38 -1.59 -4.38 8.87
C GLU A 38 -0.72 -3.12 8.88
N ARG A 39 0.60 -3.29 8.80
CA ARG A 39 1.54 -2.17 8.78
C ARG A 39 1.47 -1.36 7.49
N VAL A 40 1.30 -2.01 6.35
CA VAL A 40 1.04 -1.30 5.08
C VAL A 40 -0.28 -0.52 5.17
N ALA A 41 -1.32 -1.12 5.76
CA ALA A 41 -2.59 -0.43 5.98
C ALA A 41 -2.41 0.81 6.88
N THR A 42 -1.70 0.66 8.00
CA THR A 42 -1.40 1.77 8.92
C THR A 42 -0.52 2.84 8.26
N ALA A 43 0.57 2.45 7.60
CA ALA A 43 1.51 3.37 6.98
C ALA A 43 0.84 4.18 5.87
N LEU A 44 0.00 3.54 5.04
CA LEU A 44 -0.64 4.20 3.91
C LEU A 44 -2.03 4.77 4.24
N ASN A 45 -2.48 4.63 5.49
CA ASN A 45 -3.83 4.98 5.95
C ASN A 45 -4.92 4.36 5.06
N LEU A 46 -4.77 3.08 4.74
CA LEU A 46 -5.68 2.30 3.91
C LEU A 46 -6.46 1.29 4.76
N ASN A 47 -7.61 0.86 4.26
CA ASN A 47 -8.32 -0.27 4.87
C ASN A 47 -7.54 -1.57 4.63
N ILE A 48 -7.45 -2.43 5.65
CA ILE A 48 -6.82 -3.75 5.56
C ILE A 48 -7.44 -4.62 4.46
N SER A 49 -8.72 -4.44 4.17
CA SER A 49 -9.42 -5.10 3.07
C SER A 49 -8.85 -4.68 1.71
N THR A 50 -8.60 -3.39 1.50
CA THR A 50 -7.95 -2.85 0.29
C THR A 50 -6.55 -3.41 0.13
N VAL A 51 -5.74 -3.43 1.20
CA VAL A 51 -4.39 -4.00 1.17
C VAL A 51 -4.42 -5.50 0.88
N SER A 52 -5.40 -6.22 1.43
CA SER A 52 -5.59 -7.65 1.19
C SER A 52 -5.97 -7.94 -0.26
N THR A 53 -6.86 -7.15 -0.85
CA THR A 53 -7.22 -7.25 -2.28
C THR A 53 -6.02 -6.98 -3.17
N ILE A 54 -5.26 -5.91 -2.92
CA ILE A 54 -4.03 -5.60 -3.67
C ILE A 54 -3.01 -6.75 -3.52
N SER A 55 -2.82 -7.26 -2.30
CA SER A 55 -1.90 -8.37 -2.03
C SER A 55 -2.30 -9.63 -2.81
N LYS A 56 -3.60 -9.94 -2.89
CA LYS A 56 -4.11 -11.06 -3.67
C LYS A 56 -3.87 -10.87 -5.18
N ALA A 57 -4.21 -9.69 -5.70
CA ALA A 57 -3.98 -9.35 -7.11
C ALA A 57 -2.49 -9.46 -7.49
N VAL A 58 -1.58 -8.95 -6.66
CA VAL A 58 -0.12 -9.07 -6.87
C VAL A 58 0.33 -10.53 -6.87
N LYS A 59 -0.14 -11.36 -5.92
CA LYS A 59 0.17 -12.81 -5.91
C LYS A 59 -0.30 -13.53 -7.16
N ASN A 60 -1.41 -13.07 -7.75
CA ASN A 60 -1.98 -13.62 -8.96
C ASN A 60 -1.40 -12.99 -10.25
N ASN A 61 -0.44 -12.05 -10.15
CA ASN A 61 0.07 -11.25 -11.27
C ASN A 61 -1.02 -10.49 -12.05
N GLU A 62 -2.06 -10.04 -11.35
CA GLU A 62 -3.14 -9.24 -11.94
C GLU A 62 -2.73 -7.77 -12.08
N VAL A 63 -3.24 -7.10 -13.12
CA VAL A 63 -3.06 -5.66 -13.30
C VAL A 63 -3.92 -4.90 -12.30
N LEU A 64 -3.27 -4.18 -11.38
CA LEU A 64 -3.93 -3.26 -10.45
C LEU A 64 -4.57 -2.12 -11.24
N SER A 65 -5.88 -2.24 -11.50
CA SER A 65 -6.67 -1.25 -12.21
C SER A 65 -7.65 -0.57 -11.26
N SER A 66 -7.88 0.73 -11.48
CA SER A 66 -8.88 1.47 -10.71
C SER A 66 -10.27 0.83 -10.91
N PRO A 67 -11.14 0.85 -9.88
CA PRO A 67 -12.49 0.35 -10.01
C PRO A 67 -13.19 0.99 -11.22
N LYS A 68 -13.67 0.18 -12.17
CA LYS A 68 -14.49 0.69 -13.28
C LYS A 68 -15.76 1.27 -12.68
N LYS A 69 -15.99 2.58 -12.81
CA LYS A 69 -17.28 3.19 -12.50
C LYS A 69 -18.34 2.48 -13.34
N LYS A 70 -19.32 1.84 -12.69
CA LYS A 70 -20.53 1.38 -13.39
C LYS A 70 -21.23 2.63 -13.92
N LYS A 71 -21.33 2.76 -15.25
CA LYS A 71 -22.24 3.73 -15.86
C LYS A 71 -23.65 3.25 -15.54
N THR A 72 -24.31 3.92 -14.59
CA THR A 72 -25.76 3.80 -14.43
C THR A 72 -26.37 4.48 -15.66
N SER A 73 -26.82 3.69 -16.62
CA SER A 73 -27.71 4.17 -17.68
C SER A 73 -29.09 4.40 -17.03
N LEU A 74 -29.46 5.67 -16.88
CA LEU A 74 -30.83 6.12 -16.67
C LEU A 74 -31.54 6.20 -18.02
#